data_AF-A0A370BB36-F1
#
_entry.id   AF-A0A370BB36-F1
#
_cell.length_a   1.000
_cell.length_b   1.000
_cell.length_c   1.000
_cell.angle_alpha   90.00
_cell.angle_beta   90.00
_cell.angle_gamma   90.00
#
_symmetry.space_group_name_H-M   'P 1'
#
loop_
_entity.id
_entity.type
_entity.pdbx_description
1 polymer ?
#
loop_
_entity_poly.entity_id
_entity_poly.type
_entity_poly.pdbx_seq_one_letter_code
_entity_poly.pdbx_strand_id
1 'polypeptide(L)'
;MSRALWAGAAGGTAELCLLAARADAAARRAGAPMSEPRHRYRPHLTPARDRKGAHVDLQPYAEALRGFEGGAWEVGELALVHSRLPVSREPPAPGGAGAPGERPSYETIARCRLGRSWRGHDPPGDGTVGGGR
;
A
#
# COMPACT_ATOMS: atom_id res chain seq x y z
N MET A 1 15.52 13.17 1.81
CA MET A 1 14.61 12.13 1.28
C MET A 1 13.46 11.94 2.26
N SER A 2 12.21 11.76 1.80
CA SER A 2 11.06 11.48 2.68
C SER A 2 11.08 10.03 3.13
N ARG A 3 10.88 9.75 4.43
CA ARG A 3 10.73 8.39 4.94
C ARG A 3 9.26 7.99 5.03
N ALA A 4 9.00 6.69 5.01
CA ALA A 4 7.64 6.13 5.14
C ALA A 4 7.67 4.93 6.08
N LEU A 5 6.62 4.80 6.87
CA LEU A 5 6.30 3.60 7.64
C LEU A 5 5.34 2.76 6.81
N TRP A 6 5.60 1.46 6.70
CA TRP A 6 4.76 0.53 5.93
C TRP A 6 4.60 -0.80 6.66
N ALA A 7 3.43 -1.41 6.50
CA ALA A 7 3.12 -2.77 6.93
C ALA A 7 3.01 -3.66 5.69
N GLY A 8 3.70 -4.81 5.69
CA GLY A 8 3.60 -5.78 4.59
C GLY A 8 2.22 -6.43 4.54
N ALA A 9 1.76 -6.79 3.34
CA ALA A 9 0.61 -7.69 3.23
C ALA A 9 1.06 -9.16 3.33
N ALA A 10 0.21 -9.99 3.92
CA ALA A 10 0.38 -11.44 4.01
C ALA A 10 -0.82 -12.15 3.39
N GLY A 11 -0.60 -13.38 2.89
CA GLY A 11 -1.60 -14.14 2.16
C GLY A 11 -1.83 -13.60 0.74
N GLY A 12 -1.95 -14.50 -0.25
CA GLY A 12 -2.29 -14.13 -1.64
C GLY A 12 -1.33 -13.12 -2.31
N THR A 13 -0.09 -12.98 -1.81
CA THR A 13 0.83 -11.94 -2.28
C THR A 13 1.35 -12.20 -3.68
N ALA A 14 1.39 -13.45 -4.11
CA ALA A 14 1.73 -13.85 -5.48
C ALA A 14 0.66 -13.36 -6.47
N GLU A 15 -0.60 -13.53 -6.12
CA GLU A 15 -1.77 -13.09 -6.88
C GLU A 15 -1.81 -11.56 -6.97
N LEU A 16 -1.52 -10.85 -5.87
CA LEU A 16 -1.38 -9.40 -5.86
C LEU A 16 -0.23 -8.93 -6.78
N CYS A 17 0.91 -9.64 -6.77
CA CYS A 17 2.01 -9.32 -7.68
C CYS A 17 1.63 -9.55 -9.15
N LEU A 18 0.89 -10.63 -9.45
CA LEU A 18 0.38 -10.89 -10.79
C LEU A 18 -0.62 -9.81 -11.22
N LEU A 19 -1.54 -9.40 -10.35
CA LEU A 19 -2.49 -8.33 -10.60
C LEU A 19 -1.77 -7.01 -10.92
N ALA A 20 -0.76 -6.64 -10.12
CA ALA A 20 0.06 -5.45 -10.35
C ALA A 20 0.79 -5.49 -11.70
N ALA A 21 1.40 -6.63 -12.05
CA ALA A 21 2.08 -6.79 -13.34
C ALA A 21 1.11 -6.67 -14.53
N ARG A 22 -0.11 -7.22 -14.40
CA ARG A 22 -1.16 -7.09 -15.42
C ARG A 22 -1.67 -5.67 -15.56
N ALA A 23 -1.84 -4.95 -14.45
CA ALA A 23 -2.21 -3.54 -14.44
C ALA A 23 -1.13 -2.67 -15.10
N ASP A 24 0.14 -2.90 -14.79
CA ASP A 24 1.27 -2.23 -15.44
C ASP A 24 1.30 -2.50 -16.95
N ALA A 25 1.05 -3.75 -17.38
CA ALA A 25 0.95 -4.08 -18.81
C ALA A 25 -0.23 -3.38 -19.50
N ALA A 26 -1.38 -3.28 -18.83
CA ALA A 26 -2.55 -2.56 -19.36
C ALA A 26 -2.28 -1.06 -19.48
N ALA A 27 -1.66 -0.44 -18.46
CA ALA A 27 -1.28 0.97 -18.49
C ALA A 27 -0.32 1.28 -19.65
N ARG A 28 0.68 0.42 -19.89
CA ARG A 28 1.58 0.54 -21.04
C ARG A 28 0.84 0.48 -22.38
N ARG A 29 -0.06 -0.50 -22.55
CA ARG A 29 -0.86 -0.61 -23.79
C ARG A 29 -1.78 0.59 -24.01
N ALA A 30 -2.25 1.22 -22.93
CA ALA A 30 -3.05 2.44 -22.99
C ALA A 30 -2.22 3.73 -23.20
N GLY A 31 -0.89 3.62 -23.34
CA GLY A 31 -0.01 4.77 -23.55
C GLY A 31 0.22 5.63 -22.31
N ALA A 32 -0.07 5.12 -21.11
CA ALA A 32 0.18 5.86 -19.88
C ALA A 32 1.69 6.11 -19.71
N PRO A 33 2.12 7.36 -19.44
CA PRO A 33 3.53 7.65 -19.23
C PRO A 33 4.02 6.92 -17.98
N MET A 34 4.85 5.90 -18.17
CA MET A 34 5.57 5.27 -17.07
C MET A 34 6.78 6.14 -16.74
N SER A 35 6.79 6.72 -15.55
CA SER A 35 7.99 7.31 -14.94
C SER A 35 9.09 6.24 -14.78
N GLU A 36 10.30 6.69 -14.41
CA GLU A 36 11.54 5.93 -14.11
C GLU A 36 11.37 4.47 -13.63
N PRO A 37 12.40 3.60 -13.81
CA PRO A 37 12.31 2.16 -13.53
C PRO A 37 11.64 1.89 -12.18
N ARG A 38 10.40 1.39 -12.23
CA ARG A 38 9.65 1.07 -11.02
C ARG A 38 10.32 -0.13 -10.37
N HIS A 39 10.66 0.00 -9.09
CA HIS A 39 11.02 -1.15 -8.28
C HIS A 39 9.91 -2.20 -8.33
N ARG A 40 10.29 -3.47 -8.17
CA ARG A 40 9.34 -4.58 -8.10
C ARG A 40 8.24 -4.25 -7.09
N TYR A 41 6.99 -4.45 -7.49
CA TYR A 41 5.85 -4.27 -6.60
C TYR A 41 6.02 -5.14 -5.34
N ARG A 42 5.92 -4.49 -4.17
CA ARG A 42 5.90 -5.14 -2.86
C ARG A 42 4.54 -4.82 -2.25
N PRO A 43 3.64 -5.78 -2.05
CA PRO A 43 2.36 -5.54 -1.40
C PRO A 43 2.55 -4.97 0.01
N HIS A 44 2.08 -3.75 0.26
CA HIS A 44 2.17 -3.09 1.56
C HIS A 44 1.07 -2.04 1.72
N LEU A 45 0.77 -1.72 2.98
CA LEU A 45 -0.01 -0.57 3.39
C LEU A 45 0.94 0.50 3.96
N THR A 46 0.79 1.76 3.54
CA THR A 46 1.56 2.88 4.09
C THR A 46 0.69 3.67 5.08
N PRO A 47 0.73 3.39 6.39
CA PRO A 47 -0.02 4.15 7.39
C PRO A 47 0.51 5.56 7.62
N ALA A 48 1.80 5.81 7.39
CA ALA A 48 2.41 7.11 7.66
C ALA A 48 3.58 7.40 6.70
N ARG A 49 3.75 8.68 6.39
CA ARG A 49 4.86 9.21 5.59
C ARG A 49 5.27 10.57 6.11
N ASP A 50 6.58 10.81 6.18
CA ASP A 50 7.11 12.13 6.52
C ASP A 50 6.70 13.16 5.47
N ARG A 51 6.25 14.33 5.95
CA ARG A 51 6.05 15.49 5.08
C ARG A 51 7.42 16.03 4.64
N LYS A 52 7.52 16.49 3.40
CA LYS A 52 8.76 17.09 2.86
C LYS A 52 9.19 18.31 3.68
N GLY A 53 10.25 18.17 4.47
CA GLY A 53 10.79 19.22 5.34
C GLY A 53 10.47 19.03 6.84
N ALA A 54 9.70 18.01 7.20
CA ALA A 54 9.54 17.55 8.58
C ALA A 54 10.35 16.26 8.74
N HIS A 55 11.24 16.21 9.74
CA HIS A 55 11.93 15.00 10.14
C HIS A 55 11.23 14.45 11.38
N VAL A 56 10.38 13.45 11.19
CA VAL A 56 9.75 12.72 12.30
C VAL A 56 10.54 11.45 12.53
N ASP A 57 10.85 11.14 13.78
CA ASP A 57 11.40 9.83 14.12
C ASP A 57 10.27 8.78 14.04
N LEU A 58 10.35 7.91 13.04
CA LEU A 58 9.38 6.83 12.82
C LEU A 58 9.74 5.56 13.59
N GLN A 59 10.92 5.48 14.21
CA GLN A 59 11.41 4.28 14.88
C GLN A 59 10.50 3.80 16.04
N PRO A 60 9.96 4.67 16.92
CA PRO A 60 9.09 4.23 18.01
C PRO A 60 7.79 3.59 17.49
N TYR A 61 7.25 4.11 16.39
CA TYR A 61 6.05 3.57 15.76
C TYR A 61 6.31 2.23 15.06
N ALA A 62 7.46 2.09 14.42
CA ALA A 62 7.88 0.83 13.82
C ALA A 62 8.03 -0.27 14.88
N GLU A 63 8.61 0.06 16.04
CA GLU A 63 8.73 -0.89 17.16
C GLU A 63 7.37 -1.29 17.71
N ALA A 64 6.50 -0.32 17.97
CA ALA A 64 5.15 -0.56 18.48
C ALA A 64 4.29 -1.44 17.54
N LEU A 65 4.53 -1.37 16.23
CA LEU A 65 3.81 -2.15 15.21
C LEU A 65 4.52 -3.43 14.79
N ARG A 66 5.66 -3.81 15.40
CA ARG A 66 6.47 -4.96 14.96
C ARG A 66 5.70 -6.28 14.91
N GLY A 67 4.78 -6.49 15.87
CA GLY A 67 3.92 -7.67 15.95
C GLY A 67 2.49 -7.46 15.47
N PHE A 68 2.20 -6.31 14.85
CA PHE A 68 0.85 -6.01 14.39
C PHE A 68 0.46 -6.94 13.24
N GLU A 69 -0.67 -7.63 13.41
CA GLU A 69 -1.34 -8.38 12.37
C GLU A 69 -2.73 -7.78 12.14
N GLY A 70 -3.00 -7.37 10.91
CA GLY A 70 -4.31 -6.85 10.53
C GLY A 70 -5.33 -7.97 10.35
N GLY A 71 -6.62 -7.61 10.35
CA GLY A 71 -7.68 -8.57 10.02
C GLY A 71 -7.57 -9.06 8.57
N ALA A 72 -7.97 -10.30 8.32
CA ALA A 72 -8.03 -10.86 6.97
C ALA A 72 -9.07 -10.12 6.12
N TRP A 73 -8.79 -9.97 4.82
CA TRP A 73 -9.66 -9.30 3.86
C TRP A 73 -9.49 -9.92 2.48
N GLU A 74 -10.54 -9.83 1.66
CA GLU A 74 -10.52 -10.27 0.26
C GLU A 74 -10.35 -9.05 -0.66
N VAL A 75 -9.48 -9.18 -1.67
CA VAL A 75 -9.32 -8.14 -2.69
C VAL A 75 -10.51 -8.20 -3.65
N GLY A 76 -11.52 -7.36 -3.41
CA GLY A 76 -12.74 -7.36 -4.23
C GLY A 76 -12.69 -6.52 -5.51
N GLU A 77 -11.74 -5.57 -5.61
CA GLU A 77 -11.69 -4.64 -6.74
C GLU A 77 -10.31 -4.02 -6.97
N LEU A 78 -10.08 -3.57 -8.21
CA LEU A 78 -8.98 -2.72 -8.61
C LEU A 78 -9.54 -1.35 -9.03
N ALA A 79 -8.95 -0.27 -8.54
CA ALA A 79 -9.38 1.10 -8.86
C ALA A 79 -8.29 1.89 -9.58
N LEU A 80 -8.70 2.71 -10.57
CA LEU A 80 -7.86 3.75 -11.14
C LEU A 80 -8.10 5.06 -10.38
N VAL A 81 -7.04 5.60 -9.78
CA VAL A 81 -7.12 6.80 -8.92
C VAL A 81 -6.28 7.92 -9.52
N HIS A 82 -6.87 9.10 -9.66
CA HIS A 82 -6.19 10.33 -10.02
C HIS A 82 -5.80 11.09 -8.74
N SER A 83 -4.50 11.28 -8.54
CA SER A 83 -3.95 12.06 -7.43
C SER A 83 -3.65 13.48 -7.89
N ARG A 84 -4.34 14.48 -7.33
CA ARG A 84 -4.03 15.89 -7.54
C ARG A 84 -3.16 16.37 -6.39
N LEU A 85 -1.90 16.67 -6.70
CA LEU A 85 -0.98 17.25 -5.75
C LEU A 85 -1.20 18.76 -5.67
N PRO A 86 -1.10 19.36 -4.47
CA PRO A 86 -1.09 20.81 -4.32
C PRO A 86 -0.01 21.45 -5.19
N VAL A 87 -0.38 22.51 -5.91
CA VAL A 87 0.54 23.28 -6.76
C VAL A 87 1.44 24.22 -5.94
N SER A 88 1.00 24.63 -4.76
CA SER A 88 1.66 25.67 -3.98
C SER A 88 2.41 25.10 -2.78
N ARG A 89 3.73 25.33 -2.77
CA ARG A 89 4.57 25.27 -1.58
C ARG A 89 4.98 26.69 -1.22
N GLU A 90 4.03 27.62 -1.11
CA GLU A 90 4.37 28.92 -0.51
C GLU A 90 4.65 28.70 0.98
N PRO A 91 5.80 29.17 1.50
CA PRO A 91 6.01 29.22 2.92
C PRO A 91 4.93 30.10 3.55
N PRO A 92 4.41 29.76 4.76
CA PRO A 92 3.52 30.66 5.45
C PRO A 92 4.20 32.03 5.59
N ALA A 93 3.45 33.12 5.38
CA ALA A 93 3.95 34.48 5.56
C ALA A 93 4.61 34.61 6.95
N PRO A 94 5.77 35.28 7.07
CA PRO A 94 6.41 35.47 8.37
C PRO A 94 5.45 36.19 9.32
N GLY A 95 5.10 35.53 10.43
CA GLY A 95 4.16 36.03 11.45
C GLY A 95 2.74 35.45 11.41
N GLY A 96 2.41 34.59 10.43
CA GLY A 96 1.12 33.89 10.40
C GLY A 96 1.20 32.52 11.08
N ALA A 97 0.24 32.19 11.96
CA ALA A 97 0.01 30.81 12.37
C ALA A 97 -0.16 29.96 11.09
N GLY A 98 0.78 29.05 10.84
CA GLY A 98 0.90 28.36 9.57
C GLY A 98 -0.41 27.70 9.16
N ALA A 99 -1.07 28.22 8.13
CA ALA A 99 -2.25 27.59 7.56
C ALA A 99 -1.91 26.14 7.20
N PRO A 100 -2.82 25.17 7.45
CA PRO A 100 -2.60 23.79 7.05
C PRO A 100 -2.35 23.76 5.54
N GLY A 101 -1.09 23.58 5.13
CA GLY A 101 -0.77 23.56 3.71
C GLY A 101 -1.64 22.53 3.00
N GLU A 102 -2.10 22.88 1.81
CA GLU A 102 -3.07 22.11 1.02
C GLU A 102 -2.69 20.63 0.96
N ARG A 103 -3.68 19.74 1.13
CA ARG A 103 -3.49 18.29 1.17
C ARG A 103 -3.71 17.71 -0.24
N PRO A 104 -3.00 16.63 -0.62
CA PRO A 104 -3.33 15.89 -1.83
C PRO A 104 -4.80 15.48 -1.84
N SER A 105 -5.47 15.63 -2.98
CA SER A 105 -6.80 15.08 -3.21
C SER A 105 -6.73 13.87 -4.13
N TYR A 106 -7.58 12.89 -3.87
CA TYR A 106 -7.63 11.63 -4.60
C TYR A 106 -9.03 11.42 -5.15
N GLU A 107 -9.13 11.10 -6.43
CA GLU A 107 -10.39 10.86 -7.12
C GLU A 107 -10.35 9.49 -7.78
N THR A 108 -11.32 8.63 -7.48
CA THR A 108 -11.45 7.35 -8.20
C THR A 108 -12.16 7.58 -9.53
N ILE A 109 -11.46 7.30 -10.62
CA ILE A 109 -11.95 7.51 -11.99
C ILE A 109 -12.67 6.26 -12.51
N ALA A 110 -12.21 5.07 -12.12
CA ALA A 110 -12.82 3.81 -12.53
C ALA A 110 -12.56 2.71 -11.49
N ARG A 111 -13.43 1.69 -11.48
CA ARG A 111 -13.29 0.48 -10.66
C ARG A 111 -13.57 -0.75 -11.54
N CYS A 112 -12.80 -1.80 -11.32
CA CYS A 112 -13.02 -3.12 -11.89
C CYS A 112 -13.16 -4.12 -10.75
N ARG A 113 -14.30 -4.81 -10.68
CA ARG A 113 -14.50 -5.87 -9.69
C ARG A 113 -13.62 -7.06 -10.04
N LEU A 114 -12.94 -7.59 -9.04
CA LEU A 114 -12.26 -8.87 -9.13
C LEU A 114 -13.29 -9.94 -8.79
N GLY A 115 -13.40 -10.97 -9.64
CA GLY A 115 -14.27 -12.10 -9.36
C GLY A 115 -13.80 -12.85 -8.12
N ARG A 116 -14.73 -13.49 -7.40
CA ARG A 116 -14.38 -14.40 -6.30
C ARG A 116 -13.56 -15.57 -6.85
N SER A 117 -12.28 -15.62 -6.51
CA SER A 117 -11.50 -16.85 -6.69
C SER A 117 -10.42 -16.99 -5.62
N TRP A 118 -10.81 -17.62 -4.51
CA TRP A 118 -9.99 -18.66 -3.86
C TRP A 118 -10.90 -19.60 -3.07
N ARG A 119 -11.02 -20.87 -3.51
CA ARG A 119 -11.34 -21.96 -2.59
C ARG A 119 -10.05 -22.73 -2.34
N GLY A 120 -9.61 -22.75 -1.08
CA GLY A 120 -8.79 -23.84 -0.55
C GLY A 120 -7.49 -23.43 0.12
N HIS A 121 -7.47 -23.37 1.45
CA HIS A 121 -6.68 -24.33 2.24
C HIS A 121 -7.19 -24.32 3.68
N ASP A 122 -8.05 -25.31 4.01
CA ASP A 122 -8.15 -25.80 5.38
C ASP A 122 -6.85 -26.55 5.68
N PRO A 123 -6.20 -26.36 6.85
CA PRO A 123 -5.06 -27.19 7.22
C PRO A 123 -5.49 -28.66 7.37
N PRO A 124 -4.76 -29.64 6.81
CA PRO A 124 -4.95 -31.00 7.24
C PRO A 124 -4.47 -31.12 8.69
N GLY A 125 -5.42 -31.19 9.61
CA GLY A 125 -5.21 -31.94 10.84
C GLY A 125 -5.26 -33.41 10.50
N ASP A 126 -4.13 -34.11 10.58
CA ASP A 126 -3.79 -35.01 11.68
C ASP A 126 -2.36 -35.55 11.46
N GLY A 127 -1.75 -36.04 12.54
CA GLY A 127 -0.42 -36.62 12.50
C GLY A 127 0.02 -37.13 13.87
N THR A 128 -0.71 -38.13 14.38
CA THR A 128 -0.23 -39.25 15.20
C THR A 128 1.02 -39.04 16.07
N VAL A 129 0.86 -39.00 17.39
CA VAL A 129 1.93 -39.38 18.34
C VAL A 129 1.88 -40.90 18.51
N GLY A 130 2.86 -41.59 17.93
CA GLY A 130 3.15 -42.99 18.20
C GLY A 130 3.89 -43.15 19.54
N GLY A 131 3.56 -44.23 20.25
CA GLY A 131 4.15 -44.57 21.55
C GLY A 131 5.47 -45.34 21.50
N GLY A 132 6.02 -45.56 22.69
CA GLY A 132 7.15 -46.44 23.03
C GLY A 132 8.15 -45.71 23.93
N ARG A 133 8.54 -46.16 25.13
CA ARG A 133 8.28 -47.37 25.93
C ARG A 133 8.14 -46.95 27.39
#